data_AF-A0A662J8R5-F1
#
_entry.id   AF-A0A662J8R5-F1
#
_cell.length_a   1.000
_cell.length_b   1.000
_cell.length_c   1.000
_cell.angle_alpha   90.00
_cell.angle_beta   90.00
_cell.angle_gamma   90.00
#
_symmetry.space_group_name_H-M   'P 1'
#
loop_
_entity.id
_entity.type
_entity.pdbx_description
1 polymer ?
#
loop_
_entity_poly.entity_id
_entity_poly.type
_entity_poly.pdbx_seq_one_letter_code
_entity_poly.pdbx_strand_id
1 'polypeptide(L)'
;MMLEIGIEDYGMIIVRVSEEYGRVISQYLPFKSKVAVWKEEVYFETPIKREEIKGNETLHVERGDLCFWRPGKALCLFYGVTQPYSPVIKLGEIIGPLYELKDVRDGASLEVRPYRDPRRYEKLLRKLRVNGITAAVKITDIESILVNYSINGIRIGIEVYIEDYGFPMESDALFKFDANPYTLKVFKALRDLVVSYEGVRIDLNEDNYVCISSFAKNEDELVNRIKEVSAAYFKAIREINIVPGV
;
A
#
# COMPACT_ATOMS: atom_id res chain seq x y z
N MET A 1 5.03 -9.05 11.46
CA MET A 1 3.68 -8.82 12.05
C MET A 1 2.95 -7.76 11.25
N MET A 2 1.66 -7.51 11.50
CA MET A 2 0.94 -6.38 10.88
C MET A 2 0.41 -5.44 11.96
N LEU A 3 0.33 -4.15 11.64
CA LEU A 3 -0.23 -3.12 12.49
C LEU A 3 -1.43 -2.49 11.78
N GLU A 4 -2.43 -2.14 12.59
CA GLU A 4 -3.55 -1.29 12.21
C GLU A 4 -3.28 0.11 12.80
N ILE A 5 -3.33 1.13 11.96
CA ILE A 5 -3.19 2.54 12.35
C ILE A 5 -4.56 3.17 12.09
N GLY A 6 -5.37 3.28 13.14
CA GLY A 6 -6.67 3.95 13.07
C GLY A 6 -6.49 5.45 13.20
N ILE A 7 -6.99 6.22 12.22
CA ILE A 7 -6.86 7.68 12.14
C ILE A 7 -8.27 8.30 12.14
N GLU A 8 -8.46 9.29 13.01
CA GLU A 8 -9.70 10.06 13.11
C GLU A 8 -10.08 10.70 11.78
N ASP A 9 -11.35 10.54 11.39
CA ASP A 9 -11.95 11.01 10.14
C ASP A 9 -11.27 10.57 8.83
N TYR A 10 -10.45 9.52 8.86
CA TYR A 10 -9.85 8.91 7.68
C TYR A 10 -10.19 7.41 7.58
N GLY A 11 -10.10 6.68 8.69
CA GLY A 11 -10.30 5.23 8.72
C GLY A 11 -9.06 4.52 9.26
N MET A 12 -8.56 3.51 8.52
CA MET A 12 -7.41 2.72 8.95
C MET A 12 -6.37 2.55 7.84
N ILE A 13 -5.11 2.55 8.24
CA ILE A 13 -3.98 2.13 7.40
C ILE A 13 -3.43 0.84 7.97
N ILE A 14 -3.16 -0.14 7.11
CA ILE A 14 -2.55 -1.40 7.52
C ILE A 14 -1.12 -1.46 6.99
N VAL A 15 -0.18 -1.74 7.87
CA VAL A 15 1.24 -1.89 7.52
C VAL A 15 1.76 -3.26 7.94
N ARG A 16 2.64 -3.84 7.11
CA ARG A 16 3.40 -5.03 7.44
C ARG A 16 4.77 -4.61 7.97
N VAL A 17 5.11 -5.10 9.15
CA VAL A 17 6.41 -4.93 9.78
C VAL A 17 7.21 -6.22 9.62
N SER A 18 8.46 -6.09 9.15
CA SER A 18 9.43 -7.18 9.06
C SER A 18 9.62 -7.89 10.40
N GLU A 19 9.93 -9.18 10.36
CA GLU A 19 10.04 -10.02 11.57
C GLU A 19 11.05 -9.45 12.58
N GLU A 20 12.17 -8.91 12.09
CA GLU A 20 13.23 -8.28 12.89
C GLU A 20 12.71 -7.22 13.87
N TYR A 21 11.74 -6.40 13.45
CA TYR A 21 11.25 -5.27 14.24
C TYR A 21 9.98 -5.57 15.02
N GLY A 22 9.28 -6.66 14.67
CA GLY A 22 7.99 -6.98 15.24
C GLY A 22 8.03 -7.16 16.77
N ARG A 23 9.09 -7.79 17.30
CA ARG A 23 9.23 -8.00 18.74
C ARG A 23 9.44 -6.72 19.54
N VAL A 24 10.13 -5.73 18.97
CA VAL A 24 10.37 -4.44 19.63
C VAL A 24 9.08 -3.64 19.60
N ILE A 25 8.49 -3.48 18.42
CA ILE A 25 7.28 -2.67 18.24
C ILE A 25 6.11 -3.21 19.09
N SER A 26 5.94 -4.54 19.18
CA SER A 26 4.84 -5.14 19.93
C SER A 26 4.83 -4.85 21.42
N GLN A 27 5.97 -4.50 22.03
CA GLN A 27 6.08 -4.15 23.44
C GLN A 27 5.42 -2.80 23.78
N TYR A 28 5.20 -1.96 22.76
CA TYR A 28 4.66 -0.62 22.91
C TYR A 28 3.21 -0.49 22.45
N LEU A 29 2.62 -1.57 21.92
CA LEU A 29 1.25 -1.55 21.43
C LEU A 29 0.24 -1.88 22.54
N PRO A 30 -0.96 -1.28 22.51
CA PRO A 30 -1.36 -0.17 21.64
C PRO A 30 -0.83 1.17 22.14
N PHE A 31 -0.68 2.16 21.25
CA PHE A 31 -0.36 3.53 21.64
C PHE A 31 -1.10 4.56 20.78
N LYS A 32 -1.26 5.77 21.33
CA LYS A 32 -1.87 6.91 20.66
C LYS A 32 -0.82 7.93 20.25
N SER A 33 -1.08 8.64 19.17
CA SER A 33 -0.22 9.73 18.68
C SER A 33 -1.05 10.76 17.92
N LYS A 34 -0.37 11.70 17.26
CA LYS A 34 -0.98 12.61 16.28
C LYS A 34 -0.27 12.49 14.96
N VAL A 35 -1.05 12.51 13.89
CA VAL A 35 -0.55 12.59 12.53
C VAL A 35 0.23 13.88 12.36
N ALA A 36 1.37 13.79 11.71
CA ALA A 36 2.02 14.89 11.03
C ALA A 36 2.16 14.53 9.53
N VAL A 37 1.89 15.49 8.65
CA VAL A 37 2.06 15.33 7.20
C VAL A 37 3.18 16.25 6.72
N TRP A 38 4.17 15.66 6.06
CA TRP A 38 5.24 16.42 5.41
C TRP A 38 5.36 16.00 3.95
N LYS A 39 4.95 16.88 3.03
CA LYS A 39 4.88 16.55 1.60
C LYS A 39 4.07 15.26 1.38
N GLU A 40 4.69 14.20 0.86
CA GLU A 40 4.05 12.91 0.56
C GLU A 40 4.47 11.79 1.52
N GLU A 41 4.64 12.13 2.79
CA GLU A 41 4.74 11.18 3.90
C GLU A 41 3.78 11.53 5.04
N VAL A 42 3.20 10.49 5.64
CA VAL A 42 2.51 10.55 6.94
C VAL A 42 3.49 10.05 7.98
N TYR A 43 3.72 10.81 9.05
CA TYR A 43 4.53 10.35 10.16
C TYR A 43 3.93 10.69 11.51
N PHE A 44 4.34 9.97 12.55
CA PHE A 44 3.86 10.21 13.91
C PHE A 44 4.85 9.68 14.93
N GLU A 45 4.97 10.37 16.06
CA GLU A 45 5.84 9.97 17.17
C GLU A 45 5.36 8.65 17.79
N THR A 46 6.31 7.82 18.19
CA THR A 46 6.07 6.57 18.93
C THR A 46 6.70 6.62 20.31
N PRO A 47 6.20 5.80 21.26
CA PRO A 47 6.86 5.62 22.56
C PRO A 47 8.14 4.76 22.48
N ILE A 48 8.52 4.27 21.30
CA ILE A 48 9.68 3.40 21.11
C ILE A 48 10.96 4.21 21.33
N LYS A 49 11.89 3.68 22.13
CA LYS A 49 13.18 4.32 22.35
C LYS A 49 14.05 4.25 21.10
N ARG A 50 14.80 5.31 20.84
CA ARG A 50 15.60 5.49 19.61
C ARG A 50 16.58 4.35 19.37
N GLU A 51 17.13 3.79 20.45
CA GLU A 51 18.18 2.78 20.46
C GLU A 51 17.65 1.35 20.26
N GLU A 52 16.34 1.14 20.41
CA GLU A 52 15.71 -0.18 20.34
C GLU A 52 15.45 -0.62 18.88
N ILE A 53 15.28 0.33 17.96
CA ILE A 53 15.24 0.05 16.52
C ILE A 53 16.67 0.10 15.97
N LYS A 54 17.22 -1.04 15.56
CA LYS A 54 18.57 -1.15 14.99
C LYS A 54 18.47 -1.45 13.49
N GLY A 55 19.47 -1.06 12.70
CA GLY A 55 19.44 -1.32 11.27
C GLY A 55 20.24 -0.28 10.48
N ASN A 56 20.41 -0.56 9.19
CA ASN A 56 21.08 0.36 8.27
C ASN A 56 20.19 1.57 8.04
N GLU A 57 20.78 2.75 8.15
CA GLU A 57 20.11 4.00 7.81
C GLU A 57 20.31 4.33 6.33
N THR A 58 19.29 4.89 5.70
CA THR A 58 19.30 5.25 4.28
C THR A 58 18.59 6.57 4.04
N LEU A 59 19.02 7.29 3.01
CA LEU A 59 18.32 8.45 2.46
C LEU A 59 17.40 8.09 1.28
N HIS A 60 17.35 6.80 0.91
CA HIS A 60 16.58 6.30 -0.22
C HIS A 60 15.45 5.38 0.25
N VAL A 61 14.22 5.79 -0.05
CA VAL A 61 12.99 5.05 0.22
C VAL A 61 12.16 4.92 -1.05
N GLU A 62 11.42 3.82 -1.12
CA GLU A 62 10.46 3.53 -2.18
C GLU A 62 9.05 3.92 -1.74
N ARG A 63 8.17 4.16 -2.72
CA ARG A 63 6.74 4.32 -2.44
C ARG A 63 6.20 3.06 -1.77
N GLY A 64 5.57 3.24 -0.62
CA GLY A 64 5.03 2.18 0.21
C GLY A 64 5.94 1.77 1.37
N ASP A 65 7.14 2.30 1.49
CA ASP A 65 8.03 1.98 2.62
C ASP A 65 7.45 2.49 3.95
N LEU A 66 7.48 1.60 4.95
CA LEU A 66 7.33 1.96 6.36
C LEU A 66 8.74 2.10 6.96
N CYS A 67 9.05 3.26 7.51
CA CYS A 67 10.37 3.51 8.11
C CYS A 67 10.29 4.01 9.55
N PHE A 68 11.41 3.92 10.27
CA PHE A 68 11.63 4.57 11.55
C PHE A 68 12.60 5.74 11.40
N TRP A 69 12.17 6.92 11.84
CA TRP A 69 13.00 8.11 11.89
C TRP A 69 13.46 8.39 13.32
N ARG A 70 14.75 8.12 13.59
CA ARG A 70 15.32 8.17 14.95
C ARG A 70 15.18 9.54 15.62
N PRO A 71 15.49 10.69 14.99
CA PRO A 71 15.41 11.98 15.66
C PRO A 71 14.02 12.26 16.24
N GLY A 72 12.96 11.95 15.49
CA GLY A 72 11.56 12.11 15.93
C GLY A 72 10.97 10.94 16.72
N LYS A 73 11.71 9.83 16.91
CA LYS A 73 11.14 8.54 17.37
C LYS A 73 9.88 8.16 16.59
N ALA A 74 9.85 8.44 15.30
CA ALA A 74 8.63 8.42 14.51
C ALA A 74 8.57 7.23 13.57
N LEU A 75 7.36 6.72 13.33
CA LEU A 75 7.08 5.90 12.15
C LEU A 75 6.72 6.84 10.99
N CYS A 76 7.30 6.57 9.82
CA CYS A 76 7.09 7.32 8.58
C CYS A 76 6.52 6.38 7.51
N LEU A 77 5.44 6.80 6.87
CA LEU A 77 4.73 6.09 5.81
C LEU A 77 4.90 6.90 4.52
N PHE A 78 5.76 6.42 3.63
CA PHE A 78 6.05 7.09 2.36
C PHE A 78 5.06 6.65 1.29
N TYR A 79 4.25 7.57 0.76
CA TYR A 79 3.22 7.23 -0.24
C TYR A 79 3.44 7.89 -1.61
N GLY A 80 4.30 8.91 -1.68
CA GLY A 80 4.69 9.59 -2.92
C GLY A 80 6.19 9.59 -3.19
N VAL A 81 6.67 10.55 -3.97
CA VAL A 81 8.05 10.63 -4.45
C VAL A 81 9.00 11.28 -3.44
N THR A 82 8.46 11.81 -2.34
CA THR A 82 9.24 12.44 -1.26
C THR A 82 10.26 11.47 -0.67
N GLN A 83 11.49 11.94 -0.51
CA GLN A 83 12.58 11.26 0.19
C GLN A 83 12.70 11.80 1.62
N PRO A 84 13.18 10.99 2.59
CA PRO A 84 13.27 11.37 3.99
C PRO A 84 14.14 12.61 4.20
N TYR A 85 13.77 13.45 5.18
CA TYR A 85 14.56 14.65 5.51
C TYR A 85 15.98 14.32 6.00
N SER A 86 16.13 13.23 6.75
CA SER A 86 17.41 12.67 7.20
C SER A 86 17.34 11.15 7.20
N PRO A 87 18.47 10.42 7.37
CA PRO A 87 18.45 8.97 7.25
C PRO A 87 17.39 8.28 8.13
N VAL A 88 16.74 7.27 7.56
CA VAL A 88 15.70 6.44 8.20
C VAL A 88 16.05 4.96 8.10
N ILE A 89 15.39 4.12 8.91
CA ILE A 89 15.54 2.66 8.87
C ILE A 89 14.27 2.07 8.29
N LYS A 90 14.39 1.29 7.22
CA LYS A 90 13.24 0.59 6.62
C LYS A 90 12.78 -0.54 7.53
N LEU A 91 11.50 -0.52 7.91
CA LEU A 91 10.89 -1.50 8.82
C LEU A 91 9.94 -2.47 8.12
N GLY A 92 9.43 -2.11 6.96
CA GLY A 92 8.42 -2.88 6.25
C GLY A 92 7.70 -2.05 5.20
N GLU A 93 6.41 -2.30 5.02
CA GLU A 93 5.63 -1.72 3.92
C GLU A 93 4.17 -1.45 4.29
N ILE A 94 3.56 -0.50 3.58
CA ILE A 94 2.11 -0.22 3.57
C ILE A 94 1.41 -1.27 2.70
N ILE A 95 0.26 -1.78 3.15
CA ILE A 95 -0.52 -2.79 2.43
C ILE A 95 -1.67 -2.11 1.68
N GLY A 96 -1.85 -2.40 0.39
CA GLY A 96 -2.92 -1.83 -0.44
C GLY A 96 -2.64 -0.42 -1.00
N PRO A 97 -3.49 0.12 -1.89
CA PRO A 97 -3.14 1.26 -2.70
C PRO A 97 -2.70 2.51 -1.91
N LEU A 98 -1.66 3.20 -2.39
CA LEU A 98 -1.04 4.30 -1.66
C LEU A 98 -1.72 5.67 -1.83
N TYR A 99 -2.55 5.82 -2.87
CA TYR A 99 -3.09 7.12 -3.25
C TYR A 99 -4.03 7.71 -2.20
N GLU A 100 -4.72 6.88 -1.41
CA GLU A 100 -5.64 7.33 -0.36
C GLU A 100 -4.91 8.14 0.73
N LEU A 101 -3.62 7.87 0.99
CA LEU A 101 -2.88 8.54 2.06
C LEU A 101 -2.74 10.06 1.86
N LYS A 102 -3.00 10.57 0.65
CA LYS A 102 -3.07 12.01 0.36
C LYS A 102 -4.19 12.72 1.12
N ASP A 103 -5.23 11.99 1.53
CA ASP A 103 -6.41 12.53 2.19
C ASP A 103 -6.29 12.52 3.72
N VAL A 104 -5.18 11.97 4.25
CA VAL A 104 -4.87 12.00 5.67
C VAL A 104 -4.62 13.45 6.11
N ARG A 105 -5.36 13.90 7.14
CA ARG A 105 -5.25 15.26 7.66
C ARG A 105 -4.14 15.40 8.70
N ASP A 106 -3.32 16.45 8.53
CA ASP A 106 -2.34 16.88 9.52
C ASP A 106 -3.00 17.17 10.88
N GLY A 107 -2.37 16.72 11.97
CA GLY A 107 -2.86 16.89 13.33
C GLY A 107 -3.98 15.95 13.78
N ALA A 108 -4.49 15.07 12.90
CA ALA A 108 -5.51 14.08 13.25
C ALA A 108 -5.04 13.14 14.36
N SER A 109 -5.95 12.77 15.26
CA SER A 109 -5.65 11.79 16.31
C SER A 109 -5.51 10.40 15.68
N LEU A 110 -4.58 9.60 16.19
CA LEU A 110 -4.43 8.21 15.76
C LEU A 110 -4.16 7.25 16.91
N GLU A 111 -4.46 5.98 16.67
CA GLU A 111 -4.10 4.85 17.53
C GLU A 111 -3.49 3.71 16.71
N VAL A 112 -2.35 3.21 17.17
CA VAL A 112 -1.67 2.06 16.56
C VAL A 112 -1.95 0.82 17.38
N ARG A 113 -2.42 -0.24 16.73
CA ARG A 113 -2.79 -1.53 17.35
C ARG A 113 -2.21 -2.71 16.55
N PRO A 114 -2.08 -3.90 17.16
CA PRO A 114 -1.81 -5.11 16.40
C PRO A 114 -3.00 -5.43 15.49
N TYR A 115 -2.76 -5.61 14.20
CA TYR A 115 -3.80 -6.05 13.27
C TYR A 115 -4.13 -7.54 13.51
N ARG A 116 -5.41 -7.89 13.43
CA ARG A 116 -5.90 -9.27 13.56
C ARG A 116 -6.83 -9.60 12.39
N ASP A 117 -6.65 -10.78 11.82
CA ASP A 117 -7.53 -11.25 10.76
C ASP A 117 -8.97 -11.38 11.25
N PRO A 118 -9.95 -10.81 10.53
CA PRO A 118 -11.34 -11.09 10.79
C PRO A 118 -11.65 -12.56 10.52
N ARG A 119 -12.31 -13.24 11.47
CA ARG A 119 -12.62 -14.68 11.40
C ARG A 119 -13.28 -15.10 10.09
N ARG A 120 -14.17 -14.27 9.55
CA ARG A 120 -14.89 -14.49 8.28
C ARG A 120 -13.93 -14.68 7.09
N TYR A 121 -12.78 -14.01 7.11
CA TYR A 121 -11.84 -13.95 5.99
C TYR A 121 -10.55 -14.76 6.21
N GLU A 122 -10.37 -15.41 7.37
CA GLU A 122 -9.15 -16.16 7.71
C GLU A 122 -8.74 -17.18 6.62
N LYS A 123 -9.70 -17.93 6.07
CA LYS A 123 -9.44 -18.93 5.04
C LYS A 123 -8.92 -18.28 3.74
N LEU A 124 -9.55 -17.20 3.31
CA LEU A 124 -9.19 -16.46 2.10
C LEU A 124 -7.82 -15.79 2.27
N LEU A 125 -7.59 -15.10 3.38
CA LEU A 125 -6.30 -14.47 3.69
C LEU A 125 -5.17 -15.50 3.76
N ARG A 126 -5.42 -16.67 4.37
CA ARG A 126 -4.45 -17.77 4.37
C ARG A 126 -4.13 -18.25 2.96
N LYS A 127 -5.15 -18.41 2.10
CA LYS A 127 -4.97 -18.81 0.70
C LYS A 127 -4.09 -17.82 -0.07
N LEU A 128 -4.34 -16.52 0.08
CA LEU A 128 -3.52 -15.46 -0.52
C LEU A 128 -2.07 -15.53 -0.01
N ARG A 129 -1.87 -15.58 1.31
CA ARG A 129 -0.53 -15.56 1.93
C ARG A 129 0.33 -16.77 1.61
N VAL A 130 -0.24 -17.98 1.55
CA VAL A 130 0.47 -19.19 1.09
C VAL A 130 0.92 -19.06 -0.37
N ASN A 131 0.25 -18.23 -1.17
CA ASN A 131 0.62 -17.94 -2.55
C ASN A 131 1.57 -16.74 -2.71
N GLY A 132 2.21 -16.30 -1.62
CA GLY A 132 3.17 -15.19 -1.61
C GLY A 132 2.53 -13.81 -1.71
N ILE A 133 1.22 -13.71 -1.47
CA ILE A 133 0.46 -12.46 -1.54
C ILE A 133 0.26 -11.95 -0.12
N THR A 134 0.79 -10.77 0.20
CA THR A 134 0.48 -10.10 1.47
C THR A 134 -0.95 -9.63 1.41
N ALA A 135 -1.75 -9.96 2.41
CA ALA A 135 -3.17 -9.62 2.42
C ALA A 135 -3.63 -9.24 3.82
N ALA A 136 -4.47 -8.22 3.93
CA ALA A 136 -5.17 -7.79 5.13
C ALA A 136 -6.56 -7.26 4.75
N VAL A 137 -7.52 -7.30 5.67
CA VAL A 137 -8.88 -6.80 5.43
C VAL A 137 -8.98 -5.40 6.00
N LYS A 138 -9.49 -4.48 5.19
CA LYS A 138 -9.90 -3.13 5.59
C LYS A 138 -11.41 -3.18 5.79
N ILE A 139 -11.84 -2.94 7.04
CA ILE A 139 -13.27 -2.89 7.39
C ILE A 139 -13.62 -1.43 7.63
N THR A 140 -14.26 -0.82 6.64
CA THR A 140 -14.87 0.50 6.74
C THR A 140 -16.37 0.35 6.52
N ASP A 141 -17.04 1.33 5.89
CA ASP A 141 -18.39 1.14 5.38
C ASP A 141 -18.44 0.09 4.25
N ILE A 142 -17.33 -0.07 3.54
CA ILE A 142 -17.11 -1.11 2.53
C ILE A 142 -15.99 -2.04 3.03
N GLU A 143 -16.23 -3.35 2.95
CA GLU A 143 -15.24 -4.37 3.27
C GLU A 143 -14.39 -4.68 2.03
N SER A 144 -13.08 -4.53 2.15
CA SER A 144 -12.12 -4.82 1.08
C SER A 144 -10.90 -5.58 1.60
N ILE A 145 -10.16 -6.21 0.70
CA ILE A 145 -8.90 -6.87 0.98
C ILE A 145 -7.78 -6.04 0.37
N LEU A 146 -6.94 -5.48 1.23
CA LEU A 146 -5.71 -4.81 0.85
C LEU A 146 -4.64 -5.87 0.58
N VAL A 147 -4.02 -5.78 -0.59
CA VAL A 147 -3.07 -6.76 -1.08
C VAL A 147 -1.76 -6.08 -1.50
N ASN A 148 -0.63 -6.72 -1.20
CA ASN A 148 0.63 -6.48 -1.90
C ASN A 148 1.13 -7.75 -2.57
N TYR A 149 1.57 -7.61 -3.82
CA TYR A 149 2.39 -8.61 -4.51
C TYR A 149 3.68 -7.94 -5.00
N SER A 150 4.82 -8.63 -4.88
CA SER A 150 6.11 -8.08 -5.28
C SER A 150 6.66 -8.76 -6.52
N ILE A 151 7.14 -7.95 -7.47
CA ILE A 151 7.83 -8.41 -8.67
C ILE A 151 9.18 -7.70 -8.72
N ASN A 152 10.27 -8.47 -8.68
CA ASN A 152 11.65 -7.96 -8.68
C ASN A 152 11.93 -6.90 -7.60
N GLY A 153 11.37 -7.09 -6.39
CA GLY A 153 11.53 -6.16 -5.27
C GLY A 153 10.65 -4.92 -5.35
N ILE A 154 9.94 -4.69 -6.46
CA ILE A 154 8.94 -3.64 -6.57
C ILE A 154 7.65 -4.14 -5.95
N ARG A 155 7.07 -3.33 -5.06
CA ARG A 155 5.80 -3.61 -4.40
C ARG A 155 4.65 -3.07 -5.27
N ILE A 156 3.61 -3.87 -5.48
CA ILE A 156 2.37 -3.48 -6.15
C ILE A 156 1.22 -3.66 -5.17
N GLY A 157 0.57 -2.55 -4.79
CA GLY A 157 -0.63 -2.54 -3.98
C GLY A 157 -1.87 -2.76 -4.83
N ILE A 158 -2.83 -3.51 -4.32
CA ILE A 158 -4.14 -3.75 -4.93
C ILE A 158 -5.19 -3.73 -3.82
N GLU A 159 -6.31 -3.05 -4.04
CA GLU A 159 -7.51 -3.18 -3.22
C GLU A 159 -8.49 -4.08 -3.97
N VAL A 160 -8.97 -5.11 -3.27
CA VAL A 160 -9.94 -6.08 -3.79
C VAL A 160 -11.24 -5.90 -3.03
N TYR A 161 -12.27 -5.44 -3.72
CA TYR A 161 -13.60 -5.28 -3.15
C TYR A 161 -14.31 -6.63 -3.05
N ILE A 162 -15.12 -6.81 -2.00
CA ILE A 162 -15.83 -8.06 -1.73
C ILE A 162 -17.30 -7.86 -2.09
N GLU A 163 -17.73 -8.39 -3.23
CA GLU A 163 -19.09 -8.28 -3.73
C GLU A 163 -19.77 -9.66 -3.81
N ASP A 164 -21.11 -9.69 -3.75
CA ASP A 164 -21.89 -10.93 -3.87
C ASP A 164 -21.68 -11.64 -5.22
N TYR A 165 -21.23 -10.89 -6.24
CA TYR A 165 -21.02 -11.37 -7.60
C TYR A 165 -19.54 -11.61 -7.95
N GLY A 166 -18.59 -11.28 -7.07
CA GLY A 166 -17.15 -11.53 -7.29
C GLY A 166 -16.24 -10.51 -6.62
N PHE A 167 -15.05 -10.36 -7.20
CA PHE A 167 -13.95 -9.57 -6.63
C PHE A 167 -13.44 -8.55 -7.65
N PRO A 168 -14.08 -7.37 -7.76
CA PRO A 168 -13.49 -6.22 -8.44
C PRO A 168 -12.20 -5.82 -7.74
N MET A 169 -11.20 -5.38 -8.51
CA MET A 169 -9.93 -4.96 -7.93
C MET A 169 -9.27 -3.83 -8.70
N GLU A 170 -8.57 -2.97 -7.97
CA GLU A 170 -7.85 -1.82 -8.49
C GLU A 170 -6.44 -1.76 -7.89
N SER A 171 -5.44 -1.54 -8.74
CA SER A 171 -4.06 -1.40 -8.31
C SER A 171 -3.78 -0.05 -7.65
N ASP A 172 -2.54 0.13 -7.19
CA ASP A 172 -1.93 1.45 -7.02
C ASP A 172 -2.20 2.35 -8.23
N ALA A 173 -2.21 3.65 -7.95
CA ALA A 173 -2.27 4.68 -8.97
C ALA A 173 -0.94 4.77 -9.72
N LEU A 174 -1.02 4.75 -11.06
CA LEU A 174 0.08 5.07 -11.96
C LEU A 174 0.32 6.59 -11.98
N PHE A 175 -0.74 7.39 -12.22
CA PHE A 175 -0.72 8.86 -12.19
C PHE A 175 -2.14 9.42 -12.12
N LYS A 176 -2.28 10.70 -11.78
CA LYS A 176 -3.58 11.39 -11.79
C LYS A 176 -3.97 11.76 -13.23
N PHE A 177 -5.18 11.42 -13.64
CA PHE A 177 -5.62 11.68 -15.01
C PHE A 177 -5.99 13.14 -15.22
N ASP A 178 -5.55 13.69 -16.34
CA ASP A 178 -6.08 14.91 -16.92
C ASP A 178 -6.30 14.71 -18.43
N ALA A 179 -7.24 15.43 -19.02
CA ALA A 179 -7.61 15.23 -20.43
C ALA A 179 -6.64 15.91 -21.42
N ASN A 180 -5.39 16.15 -21.02
CA ASN A 180 -4.41 16.78 -21.90
C ASN A 180 -3.90 15.78 -22.97
N PRO A 181 -3.46 16.24 -24.15
CA PRO A 181 -3.06 15.35 -25.24
C PRO A 181 -1.91 14.37 -24.91
N TYR A 182 -0.98 14.76 -24.04
CA TYR A 182 0.13 13.88 -23.62
C TYR A 182 -0.38 12.77 -22.71
N THR A 183 -1.25 13.10 -21.77
CA THR A 183 -1.87 12.12 -20.86
C THR A 183 -2.74 11.14 -21.64
N LEU A 184 -3.53 11.60 -22.60
CA LEU A 184 -4.30 10.72 -23.50
C LEU A 184 -3.40 9.78 -24.31
N LYS A 185 -2.24 10.26 -24.75
CA LYS A 185 -1.25 9.44 -25.47
C LYS A 185 -0.68 8.34 -24.56
N VAL A 186 -0.27 8.70 -23.34
CA VAL A 186 0.24 7.72 -22.34
C VAL A 186 -0.84 6.72 -21.98
N PHE A 187 -2.06 7.19 -21.71
CA PHE A 187 -3.20 6.34 -21.37
C PHE A 187 -3.55 5.35 -22.49
N LYS A 188 -3.52 5.78 -23.76
CA LYS A 188 -3.68 4.88 -24.91
C LYS A 188 -2.55 3.85 -24.99
N ALA A 189 -1.29 4.27 -24.85
CA ALA A 189 -0.14 3.36 -24.88
C ALA A 189 -0.25 2.28 -23.79
N LEU A 190 -0.67 2.67 -22.58
CA LEU A 190 -0.93 1.73 -21.49
C LEU A 190 -2.07 0.76 -21.81
N ARG A 191 -3.16 1.20 -22.42
CA ARG A 191 -4.25 0.32 -22.86
C ARG A 191 -3.77 -0.73 -23.86
N ASP A 192 -3.01 -0.30 -24.86
CA ASP A 192 -2.43 -1.19 -25.86
C ASP A 192 -1.44 -2.19 -25.22
N LEU A 193 -0.70 -1.75 -24.18
CA LEU A 193 0.28 -2.57 -23.46
C LEU A 193 -0.32 -3.75 -22.70
N VAL A 194 -1.52 -3.56 -22.13
CA VAL A 194 -2.18 -4.56 -21.27
C VAL A 194 -3.20 -5.43 -22.00
N VAL A 195 -3.48 -5.17 -23.29
CA VAL A 195 -4.48 -5.91 -24.07
C VAL A 195 -4.24 -7.42 -24.12
N SER A 196 -2.98 -7.87 -23.95
CA SER A 196 -2.62 -9.28 -23.91
C SER A 196 -3.01 -9.99 -22.61
N TYR A 197 -3.39 -9.27 -21.57
CA TYR A 197 -3.83 -9.82 -20.29
C TYR A 197 -5.35 -9.89 -20.30
N GLU A 198 -5.90 -11.11 -20.41
CA GLU A 198 -7.34 -11.33 -20.43
C GLU A 198 -7.99 -10.72 -19.16
N GLY A 199 -9.00 -9.86 -19.29
CA GLY A 199 -9.73 -9.30 -18.15
C GLY A 199 -8.99 -8.21 -17.35
N VAL A 200 -7.81 -7.79 -17.77
CA VAL A 200 -7.08 -6.65 -17.18
C VAL A 200 -7.30 -5.39 -18.01
N ARG A 201 -7.51 -4.25 -17.35
CA ARG A 201 -7.83 -2.97 -18.00
C ARG A 201 -7.00 -1.85 -17.42
N ILE A 202 -6.76 -0.82 -18.24
CA ILE A 202 -6.39 0.51 -17.76
C ILE A 202 -7.68 1.30 -17.54
N ASP A 203 -7.83 1.81 -16.33
CA ASP A 203 -9.06 2.41 -15.84
C ASP A 203 -8.80 3.70 -15.05
N LEU A 204 -9.87 4.36 -14.63
CA LEU A 204 -9.85 5.41 -13.64
C LEU A 204 -10.52 4.91 -12.37
N ASN A 205 -9.87 5.11 -11.22
CA ASN A 205 -10.54 4.92 -9.93
C ASN A 205 -11.47 6.10 -9.62
N GLU A 206 -12.19 6.02 -8.49
CA GLU A 206 -13.16 7.05 -8.07
C GLU A 206 -12.55 8.46 -7.90
N ASP A 207 -11.25 8.52 -7.61
CA ASP A 207 -10.48 9.75 -7.42
C ASP A 207 -9.79 10.26 -8.71
N ASN A 208 -10.14 9.68 -9.86
CA ASN A 208 -9.60 10.05 -11.17
C ASN A 208 -8.08 9.79 -11.30
N TYR A 209 -7.57 8.75 -10.63
CA TYR A 209 -6.24 8.20 -10.88
C TYR A 209 -6.31 7.08 -11.90
N VAL A 210 -5.34 7.08 -12.82
CA VAL A 210 -5.13 5.96 -13.72
C VAL A 210 -4.58 4.78 -12.93
N CYS A 211 -5.28 3.66 -12.97
CA CYS A 211 -4.90 2.41 -12.31
C CYS A 211 -5.08 1.23 -13.27
N ILE A 212 -4.65 0.05 -12.82
CA ILE A 212 -5.02 -1.20 -13.47
C ILE A 212 -6.19 -1.82 -12.70
N SER A 213 -7.29 -2.05 -13.42
CA SER A 213 -8.49 -2.69 -12.86
C SER A 213 -8.68 -4.10 -13.43
N SER A 214 -9.31 -4.96 -12.63
CA SER A 214 -9.72 -6.28 -13.07
C SER A 214 -10.86 -6.85 -12.22
N PHE A 215 -11.25 -8.10 -12.49
CA PHE A 215 -12.32 -8.81 -11.83
C PHE A 215 -12.00 -10.31 -11.76
N ALA A 216 -12.21 -10.90 -10.58
CA ALA A 216 -12.20 -12.35 -10.40
C ALA A 216 -13.59 -12.84 -9.98
N LYS A 217 -14.08 -13.93 -10.58
CA LYS A 217 -15.44 -14.43 -10.30
C LYS A 217 -15.57 -15.14 -8.95
N ASN A 218 -14.45 -15.68 -8.45
CA ASN A 218 -14.42 -16.49 -7.23
C ASN A 218 -13.02 -16.48 -6.61
N GLU A 219 -12.89 -17.06 -5.42
CA GLU A 219 -11.64 -17.12 -4.68
C GLU A 219 -10.55 -17.94 -5.40
N ASP A 220 -10.90 -18.87 -6.30
CA ASP A 220 -9.94 -19.69 -7.05
C ASP A 220 -9.25 -18.88 -8.15
N GLU A 221 -10.01 -18.03 -8.84
CA GLU A 221 -9.47 -17.10 -9.84
C GLU A 221 -8.68 -15.95 -9.19
N LEU A 222 -9.04 -15.53 -7.98
CA LEU A 222 -8.49 -14.33 -7.33
C LEU A 222 -6.97 -14.30 -7.23
N VAL A 223 -6.35 -15.43 -6.86
CA VAL A 223 -4.88 -15.53 -6.72
C VAL A 223 -4.18 -15.26 -8.04
N ASN A 224 -4.66 -15.89 -9.12
CA ASN A 224 -4.08 -15.71 -10.45
C ASN A 224 -4.33 -14.29 -10.94
N ARG A 225 -5.51 -13.74 -10.66
CA ARG A 225 -5.87 -12.41 -11.10
C ARG A 225 -5.01 -11.32 -10.46
N ILE A 226 -4.74 -11.41 -9.16
CA ILE A 226 -3.82 -10.51 -8.46
C ILE A 226 -2.43 -10.53 -9.11
N LYS A 227 -1.93 -11.72 -9.48
CA LYS A 227 -0.62 -11.86 -10.13
C LYS A 227 -0.60 -11.25 -11.54
N GLU A 228 -1.66 -11.43 -12.31
CA GLU A 228 -1.79 -10.84 -13.66
C GLU A 228 -1.89 -9.32 -13.61
N VAL A 229 -2.72 -8.76 -12.72
CA VAL A 229 -2.80 -7.31 -12.48
C VAL A 229 -1.43 -6.76 -12.09
N SER A 230 -0.73 -7.45 -11.19
CA SER A 230 0.61 -7.04 -10.76
C SER A 230 1.65 -7.11 -11.89
N ALA A 231 1.58 -8.14 -12.74
CA ALA A 231 2.46 -8.26 -13.90
C ALA A 231 2.20 -7.17 -14.95
N ALA A 232 0.92 -6.86 -15.21
CA ALA A 232 0.53 -5.75 -16.08
C ALA A 232 0.99 -4.41 -15.48
N TYR A 233 0.89 -4.22 -14.16
CA TYR A 233 1.32 -3.01 -13.46
C TYR A 233 2.83 -2.84 -13.56
N PHE A 234 3.59 -3.90 -13.29
CA PHE A 234 5.05 -3.90 -13.42
C PHE A 234 5.49 -3.59 -14.86
N LYS A 235 4.78 -4.08 -15.87
CA LYS A 235 5.04 -3.73 -17.28
C LYS A 235 4.72 -2.26 -17.55
N ALA A 236 3.59 -1.77 -17.04
CA ALA A 236 3.14 -0.38 -17.20
C ALA A 236 4.15 0.62 -16.64
N ILE A 237 4.58 0.47 -15.37
CA ILE A 237 5.52 1.40 -14.73
C ILE A 237 6.89 1.45 -15.43
N ARG A 238 7.31 0.35 -16.07
CA ARG A 238 8.53 0.29 -16.88
C ARG A 238 8.37 0.99 -18.22
N GLU A 239 7.22 0.86 -18.86
CA GLU A 239 6.94 1.54 -20.13
C GLU A 239 6.93 3.07 -19.96
N ILE A 240 6.35 3.55 -18.87
CA ILE A 240 6.20 4.99 -18.60
C ILE A 240 7.34 5.59 -17.75
N ASN A 241 8.36 4.79 -17.38
CA ASN A 241 9.49 5.20 -16.55
C ASN A 241 9.10 5.92 -15.24
N ILE A 242 8.00 5.52 -14.60
CA ILE A 242 7.52 6.13 -13.34
C ILE A 242 8.18 5.52 -12.10
N VAL A 243 9.04 4.50 -12.24
CA VAL A 243 9.89 4.04 -11.13
C VAL A 243 11.06 5.03 -10.97
N PRO A 244 11.15 5.83 -9.90
CA PRO A 244 12.38 6.54 -9.57
C PRO A 244 13.33 5.49 -8.97
N GLY A 245 14.37 5.06 -9.70
CA GLY A 245 15.22 3.99 -9.17
C GLY A 245 16.32 3.41 -10.06
N VAL A 246 16.66 4.06 -11.18
CA VAL A 246 18.03 4.10 -11.70
C VAL A 246 18.40 5.57 -11.89
#